data_AF-A0A2D9UFI4-F1
#
_entry.id   AF-A0A2D9UFI4-F1
#
_cell.length_a   1.000
_cell.length_b   1.000
_cell.length_c   1.000
_cell.angle_alpha   90.00
_cell.angle_beta   90.00
_cell.angle_gamma   90.00
#
_symmetry.space_group_name_H-M   'P 1'
#
loop_
_entity.id
_entity.type
_entity.pdbx_description
1 polymer ?
#
loop_
_entity_poly.entity_id
_entity_poly.type
_entity_poly.pdbx_seq_one_letter_code
_entity_poly.pdbx_strand_id
1 'polypeptide(L)'
;MQTYYRILSILILCFLVSSCSQEEDSISPVNPNNPNENTEGCTNSEALNYDENATIDDGSCIILGCTDEEAINYEPDATDDNGSCEYSNANLLNGVWNIVSLEYSTEIDLSDVPKVGTLLGVQTISGEASNAGEWIFQYPNYTYSNNLNFTTEPITIIAFDVPGIPIDVSSNGNWTLVNDDTTLLATDNDTNLESSFTIISLTNNTAVISGIVPFSQDIMGLAVDLDIEMEMILEKE
;
A
#
# COMPACT_ATOMS: atom_id res chain seq x y z
N MET A 1 22.00 -65.37 0.89
CA MET A 1 21.62 -66.66 0.26
C MET A 1 20.87 -66.30 -1.00
N GLN A 2 21.21 -66.66 -2.23
CA GLN A 2 22.16 -67.61 -2.83
C GLN A 2 22.32 -67.09 -4.28
N THR A 3 23.49 -66.68 -4.77
CA THR A 3 24.57 -67.51 -5.34
C THR A 3 24.39 -67.80 -6.85
N TYR A 4 25.20 -67.09 -7.66
CA TYR A 4 25.99 -67.48 -8.86
C TYR A 4 25.39 -68.22 -10.07
N TYR A 5 25.75 -67.74 -11.28
CA TYR A 5 26.57 -68.41 -12.32
C TYR A 5 27.06 -67.32 -13.32
N ARG A 6 28.34 -66.91 -13.39
CA ARG A 6 29.53 -67.50 -14.08
C ARG A 6 29.35 -67.66 -15.61
N ILE A 7 30.26 -67.33 -16.55
CA ILE A 7 31.64 -66.79 -16.58
C ILE A 7 32.05 -66.65 -18.09
N LEU A 8 32.98 -65.73 -18.42
CA LEU A 8 33.93 -65.67 -19.57
C LEU A 8 33.44 -65.55 -21.03
N SER A 9 33.85 -64.47 -21.72
CA SER A 9 35.12 -64.45 -22.49
C SER A 9 35.41 -63.07 -23.16
N ILE A 10 36.56 -62.48 -22.78
CA ILE A 10 37.66 -61.91 -23.61
C ILE A 10 37.27 -60.86 -24.69
N LEU A 11 37.50 -59.56 -24.45
CA LEU A 11 38.69 -58.73 -24.82
C LEU A 11 38.83 -58.48 -26.34
N ILE A 12 38.72 -57.20 -26.79
CA ILE A 12 39.62 -56.51 -27.75
C ILE A 12 39.03 -55.15 -28.24
N LEU A 13 39.83 -54.11 -28.01
CA LEU A 13 40.04 -52.81 -28.70
C LEU A 13 38.88 -51.82 -29.00
N CYS A 14 39.07 -50.60 -28.47
CA CYS A 14 38.93 -49.28 -29.10
C CYS A 14 38.24 -49.20 -30.47
N PHE A 15 37.23 -48.33 -30.60
CA PHE A 15 37.27 -47.16 -31.48
C PHE A 15 35.95 -46.35 -31.36
N LEU A 16 36.11 -45.02 -31.26
CA LEU A 16 35.13 -43.95 -31.54
C LEU A 16 33.98 -43.70 -30.55
N VAL A 17 34.23 -42.76 -29.63
CA VAL A 17 33.17 -41.86 -29.11
C VAL A 17 32.90 -40.77 -30.16
N SER A 18 31.79 -40.92 -30.88
CA SER A 18 31.01 -39.86 -31.53
C SER A 18 29.55 -40.29 -31.28
N SER A 19 28.69 -39.53 -30.61
CA SER A 19 28.44 -38.11 -30.82
C SER A 19 27.93 -37.48 -29.51
N CYS A 20 28.69 -36.54 -28.96
CA CYS A 20 28.11 -35.44 -28.21
C CYS A 20 27.84 -34.38 -29.27
N SER A 21 26.58 -34.06 -29.55
CA SER A 21 26.24 -32.86 -30.31
C SER A 21 26.55 -31.67 -29.41
N GLN A 22 27.79 -31.20 -29.45
CA GLN A 22 28.06 -29.82 -29.11
C GLN A 22 27.38 -28.99 -30.20
N GLU A 23 26.29 -28.32 -29.85
CA GLU A 23 25.95 -27.06 -30.49
C GLU A 23 27.10 -26.12 -30.13
N GLU A 24 28.16 -26.15 -30.92
CA GLU A 24 29.05 -25.00 -30.97
C GLU A 24 28.22 -23.88 -31.58
N ASP A 25 27.83 -22.91 -30.74
CA ASP A 25 27.46 -21.59 -31.19
C ASP A 25 28.51 -21.17 -32.20
N SER A 26 28.09 -21.12 -33.46
CA SER A 26 28.92 -20.74 -34.58
C SER A 26 29.28 -19.27 -34.42
N ILE A 27 30.37 -18.97 -33.72
CA ILE A 27 31.07 -17.71 -33.89
C ILE A 27 31.69 -17.79 -35.28
N SER A 28 30.93 -17.34 -36.28
CA SER A 28 31.42 -17.15 -37.64
C SER A 28 32.57 -16.15 -37.58
N PRO A 29 33.72 -16.41 -38.24
CA PRO A 29 34.80 -15.43 -38.30
C PRO A 29 34.28 -14.17 -39.02
N VAL A 30 34.25 -13.03 -38.31
CA VAL A 30 33.90 -11.71 -38.85
C VAL A 30 34.68 -11.51 -40.15
N ASN A 31 33.98 -11.45 -41.28
CA ASN A 31 34.57 -11.23 -42.59
C ASN A 31 34.48 -9.73 -42.89
N PRO A 32 35.59 -8.98 -42.80
CA PRO A 32 35.57 -7.51 -42.90
C PRO A 32 35.19 -6.94 -44.27
N ASN A 33 34.75 -7.78 -45.22
CA ASN A 33 34.38 -7.38 -46.59
C ASN A 33 33.01 -7.91 -47.06
N ASN A 34 32.13 -8.37 -46.16
CA ASN A 34 30.76 -8.74 -46.53
C ASN A 34 29.77 -7.60 -46.22
N PRO A 35 29.22 -6.88 -47.22
CA PRO A 35 28.27 -5.79 -47.00
C PRO A 35 26.86 -6.26 -46.56
N ASN A 36 26.72 -7.52 -46.13
CA ASN A 36 25.47 -8.14 -45.69
C ASN A 36 25.71 -8.96 -44.41
N GLU A 37 26.57 -8.46 -43.52
CA GLU A 37 26.77 -9.03 -42.19
C GLU A 37 25.59 -8.59 -41.31
N ASN A 38 24.66 -9.52 -41.11
CA ASN A 38 23.57 -9.38 -40.16
C ASN A 38 24.16 -9.50 -38.75
N THR A 39 24.60 -8.37 -38.20
CA THR A 39 25.03 -8.22 -36.82
C THR A 39 23.81 -8.06 -35.93
N GLU A 40 23.57 -9.06 -35.09
CA GLU A 40 22.53 -9.05 -34.06
C GLU A 40 23.01 -8.27 -32.83
N GLY A 41 22.15 -7.40 -32.30
CA GLY A 41 22.40 -6.61 -31.11
C GLY A 41 21.31 -5.55 -30.93
N CYS A 42 21.35 -4.79 -29.82
CA CYS A 42 20.37 -3.75 -29.61
C CYS A 42 20.52 -2.60 -30.63
N THR A 43 19.49 -2.36 -31.42
CA THR A 43 19.50 -1.27 -32.43
C THR A 43 18.85 0.03 -31.95
N ASN A 44 18.26 0.04 -30.75
CA ASN A 44 17.66 1.24 -30.17
C ASN A 44 18.72 2.15 -29.56
N SER A 45 18.92 3.35 -30.15
CA SER A 45 19.91 4.33 -29.69
C SER A 45 19.63 4.94 -28.30
N GLU A 46 18.42 4.77 -27.77
CA GLU A 46 18.04 5.22 -26.42
C GLU A 46 18.28 4.15 -25.36
N ALA A 47 18.57 2.90 -25.76
CA ALA A 47 18.84 1.80 -24.84
C ALA A 47 20.25 1.88 -24.23
N LEU A 48 20.39 1.40 -22.99
CA LEU A 48 21.64 1.39 -22.25
C LEU A 48 22.73 0.52 -22.91
N ASN A 49 22.31 -0.51 -23.64
CA ASN A 49 23.17 -1.47 -24.34
C ASN A 49 23.09 -1.33 -25.87
N TYR A 50 22.78 -0.13 -26.38
CA TYR A 50 22.83 0.16 -27.82
C TYR A 50 24.16 -0.27 -28.46
N ASP A 51 24.08 -1.05 -29.55
CA ASP A 51 25.23 -1.43 -30.36
C ASP A 51 25.17 -0.71 -31.73
N GLU A 52 26.09 0.24 -31.93
CA GLU A 52 26.19 1.01 -33.18
C GLU A 52 26.51 0.14 -34.42
N ASN A 53 27.01 -1.08 -34.20
CA ASN A 53 27.32 -2.01 -35.27
C ASN A 53 26.18 -3.00 -35.53
N ALA A 54 25.16 -3.06 -34.67
CA ALA A 54 24.01 -3.94 -34.88
C ALA A 54 23.14 -3.44 -36.05
N THR A 55 22.77 -4.36 -36.92
CA THR A 55 21.91 -4.12 -38.08
C THR A 55 20.57 -4.86 -37.97
N ILE A 56 20.48 -5.83 -37.05
CA ILE A 56 19.27 -6.56 -36.69
C ILE A 56 19.09 -6.45 -35.18
N ASP A 57 17.91 -5.99 -34.77
CA ASP A 57 17.53 -5.98 -33.36
C ASP A 57 17.38 -7.41 -32.84
N ASP A 58 18.12 -7.74 -31.78
CA ASP A 58 18.05 -9.04 -31.12
C ASP A 58 17.03 -9.07 -29.95
N GLY A 59 16.36 -7.94 -29.70
CA GLY A 59 15.40 -7.79 -28.60
C GLY A 59 16.05 -7.72 -27.22
N SER A 60 17.38 -7.54 -27.14
CA SER A 60 18.11 -7.42 -25.87
C SER A 60 18.17 -5.99 -25.33
N CYS A 61 17.60 -5.00 -26.03
CA CYS A 61 17.64 -3.59 -25.63
C CYS A 61 17.15 -3.37 -24.20
N ILE A 62 17.95 -2.66 -23.40
CA ILE A 62 17.67 -2.27 -22.01
C ILE A 62 17.20 -0.82 -22.01
N ILE A 63 15.90 -0.61 -21.82
CA ILE A 63 15.26 0.70 -21.72
C ILE A 63 14.83 0.89 -20.27
N LEU A 64 15.40 1.91 -19.62
CA LEU A 64 15.17 2.20 -18.21
C LEU A 64 13.97 3.12 -18.04
N GLY A 65 12.95 2.66 -17.31
CA GLY A 65 11.74 3.41 -17.05
C GLY A 65 10.93 2.79 -15.92
N CYS A 66 9.71 3.29 -15.69
CA CYS A 66 8.79 2.59 -14.79
C CYS A 66 8.07 1.49 -15.57
N THR A 67 8.23 0.23 -15.15
CA THR A 67 7.61 -0.93 -15.81
C THR A 67 6.26 -1.34 -15.21
N ASP A 68 5.79 -0.64 -14.19
CA ASP A 68 4.54 -0.96 -13.48
C ASP A 68 3.34 -0.23 -14.11
N GLU A 69 2.38 -0.99 -14.65
CA GLU A 69 1.16 -0.46 -15.28
C GLU A 69 0.25 0.30 -14.30
N GLU A 70 0.41 0.12 -12.97
CA GLU A 70 -0.35 0.84 -11.95
C GLU A 70 0.27 2.20 -11.58
N ALA A 71 1.49 2.50 -12.04
CA ALA A 71 2.16 3.77 -11.79
C ALA A 71 1.65 4.88 -12.74
N ILE A 72 1.62 6.11 -12.23
CA ILE A 72 1.23 7.32 -12.97
C ILE A 72 2.20 7.60 -14.14
N ASN A 73 3.46 7.22 -13.98
CA ASN A 73 4.53 7.42 -14.95
C ASN A 73 4.97 6.10 -15.62
N TYR A 74 4.07 5.12 -15.74
CA TYR A 74 4.31 3.89 -16.49
C TYR A 74 4.84 4.18 -17.90
N GLU A 75 5.95 3.55 -18.26
CA GLU A 75 6.58 3.64 -19.57
C GLU A 75 6.47 2.30 -20.28
N PRO A 76 5.58 2.15 -21.29
CA PRO A 76 5.31 0.86 -21.92
C PRO A 76 6.48 0.30 -22.73
N ASP A 77 7.45 1.14 -23.08
CA ASP A 77 8.66 0.75 -23.81
C ASP A 77 9.82 0.40 -22.86
N ALA A 78 9.66 0.61 -21.54
CA ALA A 78 10.68 0.25 -20.56
C ALA A 78 10.78 -1.27 -20.42
N THR A 79 11.99 -1.80 -20.49
CA THR A 79 12.28 -3.22 -20.29
C THR A 79 12.75 -3.52 -18.87
N ASP A 80 13.26 -2.49 -18.19
CA ASP A 80 13.90 -2.60 -16.88
C ASP A 80 13.46 -1.45 -15.97
N ASP A 81 13.02 -1.78 -14.76
CA ASP A 81 12.62 -0.79 -13.75
C ASP A 81 13.84 -0.03 -13.24
N ASN A 82 13.77 1.31 -13.31
CA ASN A 82 14.79 2.20 -12.78
C ASN A 82 14.45 2.75 -11.38
N GLY A 83 13.34 2.31 -10.77
CA GLY A 83 12.86 2.75 -9.47
C GLY A 83 12.20 4.13 -9.49
N SER A 84 11.81 4.63 -10.67
CA SER A 84 11.15 5.92 -10.82
C SER A 84 9.62 5.86 -10.67
N CYS A 85 9.01 4.68 -10.53
CA CYS A 85 7.56 4.53 -10.46
C CYS A 85 6.91 5.43 -9.39
N GLU A 86 5.98 6.27 -9.82
CA GLU A 86 5.18 7.17 -8.99
C GLU A 86 3.75 6.65 -8.91
N TYR A 87 3.24 6.46 -7.69
CA TYR A 87 1.88 5.93 -7.47
C TYR A 87 0.96 7.03 -6.94
N SER A 88 -0.33 6.93 -7.30
CA SER A 88 -1.35 7.82 -6.71
C SER A 88 -1.55 7.51 -5.23
N ASN A 89 -2.01 8.50 -4.46
CA ASN A 89 -2.31 8.26 -3.04
C ASN A 89 -3.40 7.18 -2.87
N ALA A 90 -4.32 7.04 -3.85
CA ALA A 90 -5.32 5.96 -3.82
C ALA A 90 -4.68 4.58 -3.93
N ASN A 91 -3.67 4.42 -4.77
CA ASN A 91 -2.91 3.17 -4.88
C ASN A 91 -2.09 2.93 -3.61
N LEU A 92 -1.39 3.95 -3.10
CA LEU A 92 -0.59 3.86 -1.87
C LEU A 92 -1.44 3.46 -0.65
N LEU A 93 -2.62 4.06 -0.49
CA LEU A 93 -3.57 3.76 0.57
C LEU A 93 -4.18 2.35 0.46
N ASN A 94 -4.17 1.72 -0.71
CA ASN A 94 -4.77 0.40 -0.90
C ASN A 94 -4.16 -0.65 0.04
N GLY A 95 -4.97 -1.31 0.86
CA GLY A 95 -4.52 -2.32 1.82
C GLY A 95 -5.06 -2.12 3.23
N VAL A 96 -4.43 -2.82 4.17
CA VAL A 96 -4.80 -2.85 5.59
C VAL A 96 -3.84 -1.97 6.38
N TRP A 97 -4.38 -1.12 7.24
CA TRP A 97 -3.67 -0.11 8.00
C TRP A 97 -4.05 -0.16 9.48
N ASN A 98 -3.08 -0.46 10.33
CA ASN A 98 -3.23 -0.45 11.78
C ASN A 98 -3.05 0.96 12.33
N ILE A 99 -3.99 1.42 13.17
CA ILE A 99 -3.88 2.70 13.86
C ILE A 99 -3.00 2.53 15.10
N VAL A 100 -1.71 2.78 14.95
CA VAL A 100 -0.74 2.58 16.04
C VAL A 100 -0.83 3.66 17.11
N SER A 101 -1.18 4.88 16.72
CA SER A 101 -1.38 6.02 17.60
C SER A 101 -2.55 6.86 17.12
N LEU A 102 -3.38 7.31 18.05
CA LEU A 102 -4.51 8.21 17.81
C LEU A 102 -4.56 9.25 18.92
N GLU A 103 -4.52 10.53 18.54
CA GLU A 103 -4.85 11.65 19.43
C GLU A 103 -6.28 12.10 19.11
N TYR A 104 -7.08 12.39 20.12
CA TYR A 104 -8.44 12.88 19.93
C TYR A 104 -8.74 14.09 20.80
N SER A 105 -9.65 14.94 20.30
CA SER A 105 -10.20 16.08 21.04
C SER A 105 -11.64 16.34 20.61
N THR A 106 -12.52 16.64 21.56
CA THR A 106 -13.90 17.07 21.29
C THR A 106 -14.40 17.97 22.41
N GLU A 107 -15.37 18.83 22.10
CA GLU A 107 -16.04 19.70 23.06
C GLU A 107 -17.47 19.21 23.31
N ILE A 108 -17.81 18.98 24.58
CA ILE A 108 -19.16 18.64 25.01
C ILE A 108 -19.79 19.82 25.72
N ASP A 109 -20.93 20.29 25.22
CA ASP A 109 -21.76 21.27 25.92
C ASP A 109 -22.71 20.56 26.90
N LEU A 110 -22.48 20.78 28.21
CA LEU A 110 -23.29 20.21 29.27
C LEU A 110 -24.33 21.19 29.82
N SER A 111 -24.53 22.35 29.19
CA SER A 111 -25.43 23.41 29.65
C SER A 111 -26.88 22.95 29.77
N ASP A 112 -27.32 22.01 28.93
CA ASP A 112 -28.70 21.53 28.91
C ASP A 112 -28.95 20.29 29.79
N VAL A 113 -27.93 19.78 30.47
CA VAL A 113 -28.07 18.58 31.32
C VAL A 113 -28.84 18.92 32.61
N PRO A 114 -30.07 18.42 32.82
CA PRO A 114 -31.00 18.95 33.84
C PRO A 114 -30.55 18.82 35.31
N LYS A 115 -29.50 18.04 35.60
CA LYS A 115 -28.96 17.82 36.96
C LYS A 115 -27.61 18.48 37.22
N VAL A 116 -26.99 19.07 36.19
CA VAL A 116 -25.59 19.57 36.23
C VAL A 116 -25.47 20.97 35.57
N GLY A 117 -26.39 21.29 34.64
CA GLY A 117 -26.29 22.26 33.55
C GLY A 117 -26.42 23.74 33.88
N THR A 118 -25.62 24.26 34.80
CA THR A 118 -25.26 25.70 34.79
C THR A 118 -23.86 25.99 35.34
N LEU A 119 -23.20 25.00 35.94
CA LEU A 119 -21.91 25.19 36.62
C LEU A 119 -20.68 24.79 35.79
N LEU A 120 -20.86 24.00 34.73
CA LEU A 120 -19.75 23.41 33.96
C LEU A 120 -19.62 24.00 32.55
N GLY A 121 -20.73 24.30 31.87
CA GLY A 121 -20.67 24.84 30.50
C GLY A 121 -20.04 23.84 29.52
N VAL A 122 -19.18 24.34 28.63
CA VAL A 122 -18.46 23.56 27.63
C VAL A 122 -17.23 22.90 28.27
N GLN A 123 -17.11 21.60 28.09
CA GLN A 123 -15.99 20.80 28.57
C GLN A 123 -15.24 20.18 27.39
N THR A 124 -13.92 20.28 27.39
CA THR A 124 -13.07 19.57 26.42
C THR A 124 -12.74 18.18 26.93
N ILE A 125 -12.87 17.19 26.05
CA ILE A 125 -12.37 15.83 26.25
C ILE A 125 -11.27 15.61 25.24
N SER A 126 -10.08 15.25 25.70
CA SER A 126 -8.97 14.89 24.84
C SER A 126 -8.17 13.75 25.43
N GLY A 127 -7.29 13.17 24.63
CA GLY A 127 -6.37 12.13 25.07
C GLY A 127 -5.77 11.36 23.91
N GLU A 128 -5.14 10.23 24.25
CA GLU A 128 -4.42 9.38 23.32
C GLU A 128 -4.92 7.94 23.42
N ALA A 129 -4.94 7.23 22.29
CA ALA A 129 -5.22 5.82 22.20
C ALA A 129 -4.14 5.13 21.36
N SER A 130 -3.61 4.01 21.87
CA SER A 130 -2.67 3.15 21.15
C SER A 130 -3.39 1.92 20.61
N ASN A 131 -3.04 1.47 19.40
CA ASN A 131 -3.71 0.34 18.73
C ASN A 131 -5.24 0.57 18.66
N ALA A 132 -5.63 1.78 18.25
CA ALA A 132 -7.00 2.26 18.36
C ALA A 132 -7.95 1.59 17.37
N GLY A 133 -7.42 0.83 16.41
CA GLY A 133 -8.22 0.21 15.37
C GLY A 133 -7.46 -0.15 14.11
N GLU A 134 -8.22 -0.45 13.08
CA GLU A 134 -7.75 -0.78 11.74
C GLU A 134 -8.61 -0.07 10.69
N TRP A 135 -7.98 0.33 9.58
CA TRP A 135 -8.63 0.75 8.36
C TRP A 135 -8.23 -0.16 7.21
N ILE A 136 -9.20 -0.57 6.41
CA ILE A 136 -9.01 -1.31 5.18
C ILE A 136 -9.49 -0.43 4.05
N PHE A 137 -8.61 -0.08 3.12
CA PHE A 137 -8.97 0.61 1.88
C PHE A 137 -8.82 -0.33 0.70
N GLN A 138 -9.78 -0.30 -0.22
CA GLN A 138 -9.76 -1.08 -1.45
C GLN A 138 -9.81 -0.18 -2.68
N TYR A 139 -8.73 -0.14 -3.42
CA TYR A 139 -8.63 0.43 -4.77
C TYR A 139 -8.61 -0.72 -5.79
N PRO A 140 -9.30 -0.62 -6.94
CA PRO A 140 -10.00 0.54 -7.49
C PRO A 140 -11.51 0.61 -7.16
N ASN A 141 -12.00 -0.24 -6.26
CA ASN A 141 -13.43 -0.26 -5.89
C ASN A 141 -13.86 0.95 -5.03
N TYR A 142 -12.90 1.65 -4.44
CA TYR A 142 -13.10 2.80 -3.55
C TYR A 142 -14.01 2.50 -2.35
N THR A 143 -13.89 1.27 -1.82
CA THR A 143 -14.57 0.83 -0.60
C THR A 143 -13.62 0.85 0.58
N TYR A 144 -14.14 1.18 1.77
CA TYR A 144 -13.39 1.09 3.02
C TYR A 144 -14.16 0.33 4.10
N SER A 145 -13.41 -0.20 5.06
CA SER A 145 -13.91 -0.70 6.34
C SER A 145 -13.01 -0.12 7.43
N ASN A 146 -13.59 0.39 8.51
CA ASN A 146 -12.82 0.80 9.68
C ASN A 146 -13.41 0.18 10.94
N ASN A 147 -12.54 -0.09 11.90
CA ASN A 147 -12.91 -0.50 13.24
C ASN A 147 -12.12 0.36 14.21
N LEU A 148 -12.74 1.44 14.69
CA LEU A 148 -12.13 2.33 15.66
C LEU A 148 -12.89 2.19 16.97
N ASN A 149 -12.22 1.63 17.98
CA ASN A 149 -12.83 1.30 19.26
C ASN A 149 -11.85 1.60 20.38
N PHE A 150 -12.10 2.69 21.11
CA PHE A 150 -11.31 3.08 22.27
C PHE A 150 -12.21 3.71 23.33
N THR A 151 -11.67 3.94 24.52
CA THR A 151 -12.37 4.64 25.60
C THR A 151 -11.59 5.88 25.94
N THR A 152 -12.27 7.03 26.00
CA THR A 152 -11.61 8.28 26.36
C THR A 152 -11.06 8.22 27.79
N GLU A 153 -10.12 9.08 28.11
CA GLU A 153 -9.70 9.29 29.49
C GLU A 153 -10.88 9.78 30.36
N PRO A 154 -10.94 9.38 31.65
CA PRO A 154 -11.91 9.92 32.60
C PRO A 154 -11.73 11.43 32.82
N ILE A 155 -12.84 12.13 33.07
CA ILE A 155 -12.82 13.56 33.36
C ILE A 155 -13.10 13.77 34.84
N THR A 156 -12.16 14.38 35.57
CA THR A 156 -12.40 14.81 36.94
C THR A 156 -13.05 16.18 36.96
N ILE A 157 -14.28 16.23 37.46
CA ILE A 157 -15.02 17.46 37.70
C ILE A 157 -15.04 17.69 39.22
N ILE A 158 -15.00 18.95 39.67
CA ILE A 158 -14.82 19.37 41.09
C ILE A 158 -15.60 18.51 42.11
N ALA A 159 -16.79 18.01 41.74
CA ALA A 159 -17.66 17.22 42.61
C ALA A 159 -17.82 15.73 42.24
N PHE A 160 -17.32 15.26 41.09
CA PHE A 160 -17.44 13.85 40.66
C PHE A 160 -16.51 13.52 39.48
N ASP A 161 -16.10 12.25 39.38
CA ASP A 161 -15.39 11.72 38.22
C ASP A 161 -16.40 11.20 37.19
N VAL A 162 -16.26 11.64 35.94
CA VAL A 162 -16.95 11.07 34.79
C VAL A 162 -16.07 9.96 34.23
N PRO A 163 -16.56 8.70 34.21
CA PRO A 163 -15.84 7.60 33.56
C PRO A 163 -15.53 7.93 32.10
N GLY A 164 -14.46 7.33 31.57
CA GLY A 164 -14.16 7.40 30.15
C GLY A 164 -15.35 6.99 29.29
N ILE A 165 -15.55 7.71 28.18
CA ILE A 165 -16.64 7.48 27.25
C ILE A 165 -16.15 6.48 26.19
N PRO A 166 -16.83 5.34 26.01
CA PRO A 166 -16.50 4.44 24.91
C PRO A 166 -16.84 5.11 23.58
N ILE A 167 -15.86 5.18 22.69
CA ILE A 167 -16.00 5.64 21.30
C ILE A 167 -15.88 4.39 20.42
N ASP A 168 -16.98 4.07 19.73
CA ASP A 168 -17.04 3.03 18.71
C ASP A 168 -17.60 3.65 17.42
N VAL A 169 -16.73 3.85 16.44
CA VAL A 169 -17.09 4.41 15.12
C VAL A 169 -16.76 3.42 14.01
N SER A 170 -16.93 2.13 14.30
CA SER A 170 -16.75 1.06 13.32
C SER A 170 -17.78 1.18 12.19
N SER A 171 -17.31 1.28 10.95
CA SER A 171 -18.15 1.50 9.78
C SER A 171 -17.62 0.81 8.53
N ASN A 172 -18.51 0.65 7.56
CA ASN A 172 -18.15 0.31 6.18
C ASN A 172 -18.72 1.37 5.25
N GLY A 173 -17.98 1.69 4.21
CA GLY A 173 -18.34 2.82 3.38
C GLY A 173 -17.64 2.87 2.04
N ASN A 174 -17.87 3.98 1.35
CA ASN A 174 -17.09 4.38 0.18
C ASN A 174 -16.18 5.53 0.56
N TRP A 175 -15.01 5.59 -0.06
CA TRP A 175 -14.07 6.68 0.16
C TRP A 175 -13.67 7.32 -1.16
N THR A 176 -13.30 8.59 -1.11
CA THR A 176 -12.78 9.31 -2.27
C THR A 176 -11.64 10.21 -1.85
N LEU A 177 -10.74 10.49 -2.78
CA LEU A 177 -9.73 11.52 -2.62
C LEU A 177 -10.14 12.79 -3.36
N VAL A 178 -9.98 13.93 -2.70
CA VAL A 178 -10.23 15.26 -3.26
C VAL A 178 -9.04 16.18 -2.96
N ASN A 179 -9.06 17.39 -3.53
CA ASN A 179 -8.01 18.39 -3.36
C ASN A 179 -6.62 17.85 -3.75
N ASP A 180 -6.46 17.49 -5.02
CA ASP A 180 -5.20 16.96 -5.56
C ASP A 180 -4.68 15.76 -4.75
N ASP A 181 -5.60 14.84 -4.43
CA ASP A 181 -5.36 13.61 -3.69
C ASP A 181 -4.91 13.78 -2.22
N THR A 182 -5.10 14.96 -1.62
CA THR A 182 -4.64 15.24 -0.24
C THR A 182 -5.72 15.09 0.83
N THR A 183 -7.00 15.02 0.44
CA THR A 183 -8.11 14.89 1.39
C THR A 183 -8.89 13.61 1.13
N LEU A 184 -8.98 12.75 2.13
CA LEU A 184 -9.80 11.54 2.17
C LEU A 184 -11.19 11.87 2.71
N LEU A 185 -12.22 11.66 1.91
CA LEU A 185 -13.61 11.70 2.31
C LEU A 185 -14.12 10.27 2.46
N ALA A 186 -14.58 9.90 3.65
CA ALA A 186 -15.09 8.58 3.98
C ALA A 186 -16.59 8.67 4.30
N THR A 187 -17.43 8.06 3.48
CA THR A 187 -18.90 8.08 3.64
C THR A 187 -19.38 6.73 4.15
N ASP A 188 -19.99 6.71 5.33
CA ASP A 188 -20.63 5.55 5.94
C ASP A 188 -21.88 5.11 5.15
N ASN A 189 -22.01 3.82 4.84
CA ASN A 189 -23.09 3.32 3.99
C ASN A 189 -24.45 3.19 4.71
N ASP A 190 -24.47 3.11 6.05
CA ASP A 190 -25.68 2.91 6.85
C ASP A 190 -26.30 4.25 7.26
N THR A 191 -25.46 5.21 7.66
CA THR A 191 -25.84 6.52 8.18
C THR A 191 -25.74 7.63 7.15
N ASN A 192 -24.97 7.44 6.06
CA ASN A 192 -24.59 8.48 5.09
C ASN A 192 -23.82 9.66 5.71
N LEU A 193 -23.27 9.49 6.92
CA LEU A 193 -22.38 10.47 7.51
C LEU A 193 -21.04 10.45 6.79
N GLU A 194 -20.48 11.64 6.58
CA GLU A 194 -19.18 11.83 5.95
C GLU A 194 -18.16 12.24 7.00
N SER A 195 -17.05 11.51 7.05
CA SER A 195 -15.85 11.89 7.79
C SER A 195 -14.81 12.43 6.81
N SER A 196 -14.12 13.49 7.20
CA SER A 196 -13.14 14.17 6.35
C SER A 196 -11.77 14.16 7.01
N PHE A 197 -10.76 13.66 6.29
CA PHE A 197 -9.38 13.55 6.76
C PHE A 197 -8.42 14.16 5.75
N THR A 198 -7.53 15.03 6.22
CA THR A 198 -6.37 15.49 5.47
C THR A 198 -5.23 14.49 5.65
N ILE A 199 -4.62 14.09 4.54
CA ILE A 199 -3.42 13.27 4.52
C ILE A 199 -2.23 14.20 4.73
N ILE A 200 -1.63 14.16 5.92
CA ILE A 200 -0.47 14.98 6.29
C ILE A 200 0.80 14.39 5.68
N SER A 201 0.92 13.06 5.69
CA SER A 201 2.03 12.33 5.10
C SER A 201 1.58 10.92 4.70
N LEU A 202 2.08 10.42 3.58
CA LEU A 202 1.81 9.09 3.08
C LEU A 202 3.07 8.50 2.44
N THR A 203 3.37 7.26 2.81
CA THR A 203 4.40 6.43 2.20
C THR A 203 3.81 5.04 1.92
N ASN A 204 4.62 4.10 1.41
CA ASN A 204 4.18 2.72 1.20
C ASN A 204 3.81 1.97 2.49
N ASN A 205 4.30 2.42 3.65
CA ASN A 205 4.16 1.69 4.91
C ASN A 205 3.59 2.54 6.06
N THR A 206 3.57 3.86 5.92
CA THR A 206 3.13 4.77 6.98
C THR A 206 2.22 5.86 6.43
N ALA A 207 1.19 6.22 7.20
CA ALA A 207 0.33 7.35 6.92
C ALA A 207 0.10 8.17 8.18
N VAL A 208 0.06 9.49 8.04
CA VAL A 208 -0.40 10.41 9.08
C VAL A 208 -1.59 11.14 8.51
N ILE A 209 -2.75 10.98 9.15
CA ILE A 209 -4.01 11.58 8.71
C ILE A 209 -4.64 12.34 9.88
N SER A 210 -5.22 13.50 9.61
CA SER A 210 -5.92 14.31 10.61
C SER A 210 -7.29 14.69 10.08
N GLY A 211 -8.33 14.53 10.88
CA GLY A 211 -9.69 14.73 10.40
C GLY A 211 -10.72 14.82 11.49
N ILE A 212 -11.97 14.93 11.05
CA ILE A 212 -13.14 15.03 11.92
C ILE A 212 -14.02 13.82 11.67
N VAL A 213 -14.39 13.15 12.76
CA VAL A 213 -15.36 12.05 12.75
C VAL A 213 -16.61 12.51 13.48
N PRO A 214 -17.76 12.62 12.79
CA PRO A 214 -19.03 12.87 13.45
C PRO A 214 -19.45 11.65 14.25
N PHE A 215 -19.91 11.88 15.48
CA PHE A 215 -20.30 10.85 16.43
C PHE A 215 -21.51 11.30 17.24
N SER A 216 -22.43 10.39 17.52
CA SER A 216 -23.61 10.69 18.34
C SER A 216 -23.65 9.75 19.54
N GLN A 217 -23.75 10.31 20.75
CA GLN A 217 -23.74 9.57 22.00
C GLN A 217 -24.92 9.95 22.88
N ASP A 218 -25.58 8.94 23.46
CA ASP A 218 -26.52 9.18 24.56
C ASP A 218 -25.75 9.35 25.87
N ILE A 219 -25.88 10.53 26.48
CA ILE A 219 -25.35 10.88 27.79
C ILE A 219 -26.53 11.12 28.73
N MET A 220 -26.82 10.13 29.58
CA MET A 220 -27.88 10.22 30.60
C MET A 220 -29.30 10.49 30.04
N GLY A 221 -29.62 9.99 28.85
CA GLY A 221 -30.90 10.18 28.16
C GLY A 221 -30.96 11.44 27.29
N LEU A 222 -29.82 12.11 27.07
CA LEU A 222 -29.67 13.20 26.12
C LEU A 222 -28.78 12.72 24.97
N ALA A 223 -29.30 12.75 23.75
CA ALA A 223 -28.49 12.54 22.55
C ALA A 223 -27.62 13.79 22.32
N VAL A 224 -26.31 13.60 22.22
CA VAL A 224 -25.34 14.65 21.95
C VAL A 224 -24.60 14.27 20.68
N ASP A 225 -24.70 15.14 19.67
CA ASP A 225 -23.92 15.05 18.45
C ASP A 225 -22.60 15.80 18.68
N LEU A 226 -21.49 15.13 18.37
CA LEU A 226 -20.14 15.57 18.62
C LEU A 226 -19.32 15.41 17.35
N ASP A 227 -18.44 16.36 17.13
CA ASP A 227 -17.36 16.24 16.15
C ASP A 227 -16.09 15.91 16.93
N ILE A 228 -15.50 14.75 16.64
CA ILE A 228 -14.24 14.34 17.25
C ILE A 228 -13.13 14.66 16.27
N GLU A 229 -12.29 15.62 16.63
CA GLU A 229 -11.04 15.87 15.94
C GLU A 229 -10.08 14.73 16.29
N MET A 230 -9.52 14.09 15.27
CA MET A 230 -8.58 12.99 15.42
C MET A 230 -7.33 13.23 14.59
N GLU A 231 -6.17 12.93 15.16
CA GLU A 231 -4.93 12.74 14.43
C GLU A 231 -4.49 11.28 14.60
N MET A 232 -4.27 10.59 13.50
CA MET A 232 -3.95 9.17 13.47
C MET A 232 -2.62 8.92 12.77
N ILE A 233 -1.80 8.08 13.38
CA ILE A 233 -0.63 7.46 12.76
C ILE A 233 -1.01 6.02 12.42
N LEU A 234 -0.89 5.68 11.15
CA LEU A 234 -1.22 4.36 10.63
C LEU A 234 0.04 3.66 10.08
N GLU A 235 0.13 2.37 10.32
CA GLU A 235 1.15 1.48 9.75
C GLU A 235 0.48 0.40 8.91
N LYS A 236 0.99 0.19 7.70
CA LYS A 236 0.48 -0.82 6.77
C LYS A 236 0.94 -2.22 7.19
N GLU A 237 0.04 -3.21 7.09
CA GLU A 237 0.36 -4.63 7.35
C GLU A 237 1.35 -5.25 6.35
#